data_AF-A0A2P4XFZ3-F1
#
_entry.id   AF-A0A2P4XFZ3-F1
#
_cell.length_a   1.000
_cell.length_b   1.000
_cell.length_c   1.000
_cell.angle_alpha   90.00
_cell.angle_beta   90.00
_cell.angle_gamma   90.00
#
_symmetry.space_group_name_H-M   'P 1'
#
loop_
_entity.id
_entity.type
_entity.pdbx_description
1 polymer ?
#
loop_
_entity_poly.entity_id
_entity_poly.type
_entity_poly.pdbx_seq_one_letter_code
_entity_poly.pdbx_strand_id
1 'polypeptide(L)'
;MHFHCFVVLVLILAVNGGTHLVKADHTACSTSKTGAFLPRLLRAYHVSSANGAGSASRRNEERVTIPEASKTTKVFYKLLLKLDTPPKNLFNRLRLEDPGIKLGDNPVFLQWLQYVIKFQAKKGEDAFSNGQLYDLLQNIKTESELVNFFHSLRRKPNMKNLADTMQRYMVLDSASSHKVMNNAWFNSRETPMEVWNILRLSDQQ
;
A
#
# COMPACT_ATOMS: atom_id res chain seq x y z
N MET A 1 14.76 -21.79 10.15
CA MET A 1 14.38 -20.89 9.04
C MET A 1 12.87 -20.82 8.76
N HIS A 2 11.98 -21.17 9.72
CA HIS A 2 10.53 -21.21 9.48
C HIS A 2 9.74 -19.97 9.96
N PHE A 3 10.29 -19.18 10.89
CA PHE A 3 9.58 -18.03 11.48
C PHE A 3 9.44 -16.82 10.53
N HIS A 4 10.44 -16.60 9.67
CA HIS A 4 10.41 -15.49 8.72
C HIS A 4 9.37 -15.68 7.60
N CYS A 5 9.09 -16.92 7.19
CA CYS A 5 8.07 -17.21 6.19
C CYS A 5 6.65 -16.99 6.75
N PHE A 6 6.41 -17.32 8.02
CA PHE A 6 5.11 -17.12 8.66
C PHE A 6 4.72 -15.64 8.76
N VAL A 7 5.66 -14.77 9.13
CA VAL A 7 5.39 -13.33 9.21
C VAL A 7 5.01 -12.77 7.84
N VAL A 8 5.67 -13.22 6.76
CA VAL A 8 5.37 -12.77 5.39
C VAL A 8 4.02 -13.31 4.91
N LEU A 9 3.68 -14.55 5.24
CA LEU A 9 2.38 -15.14 4.88
C LEU A 9 1.22 -14.38 5.56
N VAL A 10 1.38 -14.01 6.84
CA VAL A 10 0.40 -13.19 7.56
C VAL A 10 0.24 -11.80 6.92
N LEU A 11 1.30 -11.22 6.36
CA LEU A 11 1.22 -9.91 5.67
C LEU A 11 0.47 -9.99 4.34
N ILE A 12 0.71 -11.03 3.54
CA ILE A 12 0.00 -11.24 2.27
C ILE A 12 -1.49 -11.49 2.55
N LEU A 13 -1.81 -12.27 3.59
CA LEU A 13 -3.19 -12.56 3.97
C LEU A 13 -3.89 -11.36 4.61
N ALA A 14 -3.19 -10.52 5.37
CA ALA A 14 -3.77 -9.33 6.00
C ALA A 14 -4.13 -8.22 4.99
N VAL A 15 -3.46 -8.16 3.83
CA VAL A 15 -3.75 -7.16 2.78
C VAL A 15 -4.81 -7.65 1.79
N ASN A 16 -4.88 -8.96 1.54
CA ASN A 16 -5.84 -9.55 0.59
C ASN A 16 -7.17 -9.98 1.22
N GLY A 17 -7.44 -9.63 2.47
CA GLY A 17 -8.70 -9.93 3.18
C GLY A 17 -9.95 -9.19 2.68
N GLY A 18 -9.97 -8.74 1.43
CA GLY A 18 -11.17 -8.25 0.74
C GLY A 18 -11.87 -9.42 0.05
N THR A 19 -12.85 -10.02 0.72
CA THR A 19 -13.70 -11.07 0.17
C THR A 19 -14.46 -10.57 -1.05
N HIS A 20 -14.08 -11.01 -2.25
CA HIS A 20 -14.97 -10.99 -3.41
C HIS A 20 -15.55 -12.40 -3.58
N LEU A 21 -16.74 -12.62 -3.02
CA LEU A 21 -17.57 -13.79 -3.32
C LEU A 21 -18.07 -13.64 -4.76
N VAL A 22 -17.37 -14.26 -5.71
CA VAL A 22 -17.92 -14.54 -7.04
C VAL A 22 -18.76 -15.81 -6.90
N LYS A 23 -20.08 -15.64 -6.85
CA LYS A 23 -21.03 -16.73 -7.06
C LYS A 23 -21.28 -16.82 -8.57
N ALA A 24 -20.81 -17.90 -9.19
CA ALA A 24 -21.30 -18.33 -10.49
C ALA A 24 -22.56 -19.17 -10.27
N ASP A 25 -23.59 -18.96 -11.08
CA ASP A 25 -24.50 -20.02 -11.51
C ASP A 25 -25.17 -19.62 -12.84
N HIS A 26 -25.34 -20.63 -13.69
CA HIS A 26 -25.76 -20.58 -15.08
C HIS A 26 -27.30 -20.56 -15.25
N THR A 27 -27.75 -19.79 -16.25
CA THR A 27 -28.82 -20.07 -17.24
C THR A 27 -30.19 -20.61 -16.80
N ALA A 28 -31.25 -19.79 -16.88
CA ALA A 28 -32.38 -19.92 -17.84
C ALA A 28 -33.73 -19.28 -17.36
N CYS A 29 -34.23 -18.36 -18.19
CA CYS A 29 -35.60 -18.22 -18.74
C CYS A 29 -36.89 -18.20 -17.86
N SER A 30 -37.60 -17.08 -18.01
CA SER A 30 -39.07 -16.91 -18.23
C SER A 30 -40.02 -16.43 -17.13
N THR A 31 -40.78 -15.42 -17.57
CA THR A 31 -42.16 -14.99 -17.27
C THR A 31 -42.48 -14.14 -16.03
N SER A 32 -42.87 -12.91 -16.34
CA SER A 32 -43.63 -11.95 -15.53
C SER A 32 -45.05 -12.43 -15.22
N LYS A 33 -45.55 -12.14 -14.01
CA LYS A 33 -46.86 -11.47 -13.77
C LYS A 33 -47.07 -11.14 -12.28
N THR A 34 -47.74 -10.01 -12.10
CA THR A 34 -48.10 -9.24 -10.91
C THR A 34 -49.13 -9.93 -10.01
N GLY A 35 -49.08 -9.68 -8.69
CA GLY A 35 -50.16 -10.02 -7.76
C GLY A 35 -49.80 -9.78 -6.30
N ALA A 36 -50.29 -8.67 -5.74
CA ALA A 36 -50.20 -8.29 -4.33
C ALA A 36 -50.90 -9.29 -3.39
N PHE A 37 -50.47 -9.39 -2.13
CA PHE A 37 -51.33 -9.45 -0.91
C PHE A 37 -50.45 -9.60 0.35
N LEU A 38 -50.37 -8.54 1.16
CA LEU A 38 -50.18 -8.61 2.63
C LEU A 38 -51.58 -8.57 3.25
N PRO A 39 -51.88 -9.22 4.40
CA PRO A 39 -51.40 -8.76 5.73
C PRO A 39 -51.18 -9.91 6.75
N ARG A 40 -50.40 -9.76 7.83
CA ARG A 40 -50.81 -9.40 9.22
C ARG A 40 -49.60 -9.74 10.12
N LEU A 41 -48.97 -8.79 10.80
CA LEU A 41 -49.21 -8.30 12.17
C LEU A 41 -49.04 -9.32 13.34
N LEU A 42 -48.06 -8.98 14.19
CA LEU A 42 -47.90 -9.26 15.64
C LEU A 42 -47.52 -10.72 16.00
N ARG A 43 -46.51 -10.99 16.83
CA ARG A 43 -46.41 -10.56 18.23
C ARG A 43 -45.01 -10.83 18.82
N ALA A 44 -44.58 -9.92 19.69
CA ALA A 44 -43.37 -9.97 20.51
C ALA A 44 -43.39 -11.09 21.57
N TYR A 45 -42.21 -11.52 22.03
CA TYR A 45 -41.98 -11.78 23.46
C TYR A 45 -40.50 -11.62 23.84
N HIS A 46 -40.32 -11.14 25.07
CA HIS A 46 -39.13 -10.57 25.69
C HIS A 46 -38.64 -11.49 26.82
N VAL A 47 -37.33 -11.77 26.84
CA VAL A 47 -36.38 -11.84 28.00
C VAL A 47 -36.55 -12.86 29.14
N SER A 48 -35.47 -13.64 29.28
CA SER A 48 -34.64 -14.08 30.44
C SER A 48 -35.06 -15.09 31.52
N SER A 49 -34.10 -16.02 31.69
CA SER A 49 -33.48 -16.54 32.93
C SER A 49 -34.12 -17.73 33.68
N ALA A 50 -33.46 -18.90 33.65
CA ALA A 50 -32.55 -19.36 34.73
C ALA A 50 -32.21 -20.88 34.66
N ASN A 51 -30.91 -21.16 34.56
CA ASN A 51 -30.09 -22.19 35.23
C ASN A 51 -30.41 -23.70 35.18
N GLY A 52 -29.41 -24.48 34.72
CA GLY A 52 -29.22 -25.92 35.00
C GLY A 52 -27.92 -26.44 34.39
N ALA A 53 -27.00 -26.92 35.22
CA ALA A 53 -25.57 -27.12 34.96
C ALA A 53 -25.21 -28.44 34.24
N GLY A 54 -24.05 -28.46 33.55
CA GLY A 54 -23.33 -29.71 33.25
C GLY A 54 -22.39 -29.73 32.03
N SER A 55 -21.09 -29.47 32.28
CA SER A 55 -19.93 -30.13 31.63
C SER A 55 -19.47 -29.73 30.20
N ALA A 56 -18.50 -28.80 30.19
CA ALA A 56 -17.19 -28.88 29.52
C ALA A 56 -17.09 -29.13 27.99
N SER A 57 -16.74 -28.08 27.24
CA SER A 57 -15.55 -28.13 26.37
C SER A 57 -15.07 -26.72 26.01
N ARG A 58 -13.86 -26.40 26.48
CA ARG A 58 -13.10 -25.20 26.14
C ARG A 58 -12.74 -25.21 24.66
N ARG A 59 -13.19 -24.21 23.91
CA ARG A 59 -12.40 -23.65 22.80
C ARG A 59 -12.55 -22.14 22.81
N ASN A 60 -11.51 -21.51 23.33
CA ASN A 60 -11.18 -20.11 23.22
C ASN A 60 -11.00 -19.78 21.73
N GLU A 61 -12.11 -19.45 21.07
CA GLU A 61 -12.08 -18.66 19.85
C GLU A 61 -11.67 -17.24 20.25
N GLU A 62 -10.36 -17.03 20.28
CA GLU A 62 -9.76 -15.72 20.20
C GLU A 62 -10.17 -15.11 18.85
N ARG A 63 -11.38 -14.54 18.81
CA ARG A 63 -11.74 -13.59 17.76
C ARG A 63 -10.79 -12.42 17.93
N VAL A 64 -9.70 -12.44 17.17
CA VAL A 64 -8.87 -11.26 16.93
C VAL A 64 -9.76 -10.22 16.26
N THR A 65 -10.44 -9.45 17.09
CA THR A 65 -11.08 -8.20 16.70
C THR A 65 -9.93 -7.30 16.32
N ILE A 66 -9.59 -7.22 15.03
CA ILE A 66 -8.47 -6.44 14.52
C ILE A 66 -8.74 -4.97 14.87
N PRO A 67 -8.05 -4.39 15.87
CA PRO A 67 -8.20 -2.99 16.16
C PRO A 67 -7.31 -2.25 15.16
N GLU A 68 -7.96 -1.58 14.21
CA GLU A 68 -7.45 -0.45 13.41
C GLU A 68 -6.01 -0.61 12.86
N ALA A 69 -5.88 -0.80 11.54
CA ALA A 69 -4.65 -1.08 10.79
C ALA A 69 -3.44 -0.15 11.06
N SER A 70 -3.62 0.99 11.73
CA SER A 70 -2.55 1.90 12.13
C SER A 70 -1.62 1.34 13.20
N LYS A 71 -2.13 0.55 14.16
CA LYS A 71 -1.31 0.00 15.26
C LYS A 71 -0.44 -1.17 14.78
N THR A 72 -0.98 -2.03 13.92
CA THR A 72 -0.28 -3.21 13.39
C THR A 72 0.84 -2.81 12.43
N THR A 73 0.61 -1.82 11.56
CA THR A 73 1.64 -1.29 10.65
C THR A 73 2.80 -0.65 11.42
N LYS A 74 2.54 0.12 12.48
CA LYS A 74 3.59 0.70 13.33
C LYS A 74 4.49 -0.37 13.97
N VAL A 75 3.90 -1.44 14.50
CA VAL A 75 4.64 -2.56 15.10
C VAL A 75 5.46 -3.31 14.03
N PHE A 76 4.88 -3.51 12.84
CA PHE A 76 5.56 -4.15 11.72
C PHE A 76 6.81 -3.38 11.26
N TYR A 77 6.71 -2.08 11.03
CA TYR A 77 7.88 -1.26 10.65
C TYR A 77 8.95 -1.27 11.74
N LYS A 78 8.55 -1.19 13.02
CA LYS A 78 9.50 -1.26 14.14
C LYS A 78 10.23 -2.60 14.16
N LEU A 79 9.56 -3.70 13.83
CA LEU A 79 10.17 -5.02 13.72
C LEU A 79 11.15 -5.11 12.54
N LEU A 80 10.75 -4.70 11.34
CA LEU A 80 11.63 -4.71 10.16
C LEU A 80 12.87 -3.84 10.36
N LEU A 81 12.72 -2.65 10.93
CA LEU A 81 13.82 -1.75 11.24
C LEU A 81 14.74 -2.28 12.36
N LYS A 82 14.25 -3.19 13.23
CA LYS A 82 15.07 -3.89 14.22
C LYS A 82 15.84 -5.05 13.60
N LEU A 83 15.23 -5.75 12.65
CA LEU A 83 15.85 -6.81 11.87
C LEU A 83 16.81 -6.27 10.80
N ASP A 84 16.92 -4.94 10.68
CA ASP A 84 17.83 -4.23 9.79
C ASP A 84 17.80 -4.74 8.34
N THR A 85 16.60 -5.08 7.86
CA THR A 85 16.45 -5.71 6.56
C THR A 85 16.64 -4.66 5.46
N PRO A 86 17.64 -4.79 4.56
CA PRO A 86 17.84 -3.82 3.49
C PRO A 86 16.59 -3.69 2.62
N PRO A 87 16.18 -2.47 2.20
CA PRO A 87 14.96 -2.29 1.42
C PRO A 87 14.89 -3.15 0.14
N LYS A 88 16.03 -3.35 -0.55
CA LYS A 88 16.15 -4.26 -1.70
C LYS A 88 15.76 -5.71 -1.36
N ASN A 89 16.18 -6.22 -0.20
CA ASN A 89 15.84 -7.58 0.22
C ASN A 89 14.35 -7.72 0.50
N LEU A 90 13.74 -6.69 1.09
CA LEU A 90 12.30 -6.67 1.35
C LEU A 90 11.50 -6.56 0.03
N PHE A 91 12.00 -5.77 -0.92
CA PHE A 91 11.41 -5.63 -2.26
C PHE A 91 11.25 -6.99 -2.94
N ASN A 92 12.35 -7.76 -3.00
CA ASN A 92 12.37 -9.10 -3.60
C ASN A 92 11.46 -10.09 -2.85
N ARG A 93 11.47 -10.03 -1.50
CA ARG A 93 10.61 -10.92 -0.69
C ARG A 93 9.12 -10.65 -0.88
N LEU A 94 8.76 -9.40 -1.14
CA LEU A 94 7.40 -8.97 -1.42
C LEU A 94 7.02 -9.18 -2.90
N ARG A 95 7.93 -9.71 -3.72
CA ARG A 95 7.75 -9.94 -5.17
C ARG A 95 7.36 -8.67 -5.91
N LEU A 96 7.96 -7.54 -5.52
CA LEU A 96 7.67 -6.24 -6.13
C LEU A 96 8.42 -6.04 -7.45
N GLU A 97 9.26 -7.01 -7.85
CA GLU A 97 9.97 -7.03 -9.12
C GLU A 97 9.08 -7.33 -10.35
N ASP A 98 7.80 -7.65 -10.16
CA ASP A 98 6.88 -7.92 -11.27
C ASP A 98 6.61 -6.62 -12.08
N PRO A 99 7.00 -6.58 -13.38
CA PRO A 99 6.76 -5.42 -14.25
C PRO A 99 5.27 -5.11 -14.46
N GLY A 100 4.36 -6.05 -14.19
CA GLY A 100 2.92 -5.83 -14.23
C GLY A 100 2.35 -4.99 -13.07
N ILE A 101 3.13 -4.76 -12.01
CA ILE A 101 2.65 -4.03 -10.83
C ILE A 101 2.42 -2.55 -11.15
N LYS A 102 1.23 -2.05 -10.83
CA LYS A 102 0.91 -0.62 -10.81
C LYS A 102 1.42 0.02 -9.52
N LEU A 103 2.54 0.74 -9.58
CA LEU A 103 3.22 1.29 -8.39
C LEU A 103 2.32 2.21 -7.54
N GLY A 104 1.53 3.08 -8.17
CA GLY A 104 0.69 4.08 -7.50
C GLY A 104 -0.51 3.50 -6.74
N ASP A 105 -0.99 2.34 -7.20
CA ASP A 105 -2.23 1.70 -6.74
C ASP A 105 -1.97 0.42 -5.93
N ASN A 106 -0.72 -0.04 -5.85
CA ASN A 106 -0.35 -1.22 -5.09
C ASN A 106 -0.08 -0.86 -3.62
N PRO A 107 -0.94 -1.25 -2.67
CA PRO A 107 -0.77 -0.89 -1.26
C PRO A 107 0.49 -1.51 -0.64
N VAL A 108 0.92 -2.69 -1.09
CA VAL A 108 2.16 -3.34 -0.63
C VAL A 108 3.38 -2.54 -1.06
N PHE A 109 3.40 -2.07 -2.31
CA PHE A 109 4.47 -1.22 -2.82
C PHE A 109 4.54 0.11 -2.05
N LEU A 110 3.40 0.77 -1.82
CA LEU A 110 3.35 2.01 -1.03
C LEU A 110 3.83 1.80 0.40
N GLN A 111 3.50 0.67 1.03
CA GLN A 111 4.01 0.33 2.36
C GLN A 111 5.52 0.07 2.37
N TRP A 112 6.04 -0.59 1.33
CA TRP A 112 7.48 -0.77 1.14
C TRP A 112 8.20 0.57 0.94
N LEU A 113 7.59 1.51 0.21
CA LEU A 113 8.16 2.85 0.04
C LEU A 113 8.18 3.64 1.36
N GLN A 114 7.15 3.51 2.20
CA GLN A 114 7.17 4.07 3.57
C GLN A 114 8.29 3.44 4.41
N TYR A 115 8.58 2.16 4.21
CA TYR A 115 9.69 1.49 4.86
C TYR A 115 11.03 2.08 4.41
N VAL A 116 11.24 2.33 3.11
CA VAL A 116 12.43 3.00 2.57
C VAL A 116 12.68 4.34 3.26
N ILE A 117 11.65 5.20 3.34
CA ILE A 117 11.74 6.51 4.00
C ILE A 117 12.20 6.36 5.46
N LYS A 118 11.58 5.44 6.20
CA LYS A 118 11.94 5.20 7.61
C LYS A 118 13.32 4.57 7.79
N PHE A 119 13.74 3.75 6.83
CA PHE A 119 15.05 3.10 6.84
C PHE A 119 16.14 4.15 6.64
N GLN A 120 16.04 4.99 5.61
CA GLN A 120 16.96 6.10 5.35
C GLN A 120 17.02 7.06 6.55
N ALA A 121 15.87 7.45 7.11
CA ALA A 121 15.84 8.34 8.28
C ALA A 121 16.53 7.74 9.52
N LYS A 122 16.56 6.40 9.66
CA LYS A 122 17.17 5.72 10.81
C LYS A 122 18.66 5.42 10.59
N LYS A 123 19.05 5.09 9.36
CA LYS A 123 20.36 4.52 9.02
C LYS A 123 21.27 5.48 8.25
N GLY A 124 20.74 6.60 7.79
CA GLY A 124 21.40 7.50 6.85
C GLY A 124 21.10 7.11 5.40
N GLU A 125 21.25 8.07 4.50
CA GLU A 125 21.05 7.85 3.06
C GLU A 125 22.09 6.88 2.47
N ASP A 126 23.28 6.78 3.05
CA ASP A 126 24.35 5.87 2.59
C ASP A 126 23.98 4.39 2.72
N ALA A 127 23.05 4.04 3.62
CA ALA A 127 22.61 2.67 3.82
C ALA A 127 21.66 2.19 2.71
N PHE A 128 20.92 3.11 2.08
CA PHE A 128 20.09 2.85 0.90
C PHE A 128 19.83 4.17 0.17
N SER A 129 20.67 4.47 -0.84
CA SER A 129 20.67 5.79 -1.48
C SER A 129 19.50 5.98 -2.44
N ASN A 130 19.22 7.24 -2.80
CA ASN A 130 18.20 7.56 -3.81
C ASN A 130 18.54 6.96 -5.19
N GLY A 131 19.83 6.85 -5.53
CA GLY A 131 20.29 6.14 -6.72
C GLY A 131 19.97 4.65 -6.66
N GLN A 132 20.21 3.98 -5.52
CA GLN A 132 19.83 2.57 -5.36
C GLN A 132 18.32 2.35 -5.43
N LEU A 133 17.51 3.29 -4.93
CA LEU A 133 16.07 3.26 -5.11
C LEU A 133 15.70 3.40 -6.60
N TYR A 134 16.31 4.36 -7.30
CA TYR A 134 16.07 4.59 -8.72
C TYR A 134 16.42 3.35 -9.57
N ASP A 135 17.64 2.82 -9.42
CA ASP A 135 18.13 1.64 -10.15
C ASP A 135 17.19 0.44 -9.94
N LEU A 136 16.72 0.24 -8.71
CA LEU A 136 15.80 -0.85 -8.39
C LEU A 136 14.47 -0.73 -9.17
N LEU A 137 13.95 0.48 -9.29
CA LEU A 137 12.67 0.74 -9.96
C LEU A 137 12.82 0.82 -11.48
N GLN A 138 13.95 1.32 -11.99
CA GLN A 138 14.24 1.41 -13.42
C GLN A 138 14.35 0.03 -14.07
N ASN A 139 14.71 -1.00 -13.31
CA ASN A 139 14.71 -2.39 -13.78
C ASN A 139 13.31 -2.95 -14.10
N ILE A 140 12.24 -2.33 -13.60
CA ILE A 140 10.88 -2.87 -13.72
C ILE A 140 9.88 -1.86 -14.31
N LYS A 141 10.31 -0.62 -14.54
CA LYS A 141 9.50 0.48 -15.05
C LYS A 141 10.32 1.35 -15.97
N THR A 142 9.66 1.87 -16.99
CA THR A 142 10.20 2.90 -17.87
C THR A 142 10.39 4.22 -17.13
N GLU A 143 11.29 5.05 -17.63
CA GLU A 143 11.55 6.39 -17.10
C GLU A 143 10.26 7.23 -17.01
N SER A 144 9.40 7.16 -18.03
CA SER A 144 8.11 7.88 -18.05
C SER A 144 7.15 7.39 -16.96
N GLU A 145 7.08 6.08 -16.73
CA GLU A 145 6.27 5.53 -15.63
C GLU A 145 6.78 6.00 -14.27
N LEU A 146 8.11 6.05 -14.09
CA LEU A 146 8.71 6.55 -12.85
C LEU A 146 8.46 8.04 -12.64
N VAL A 147 8.59 8.87 -13.68
CA VAL A 147 8.24 10.30 -13.62
C VAL A 147 6.80 10.48 -13.18
N ASN A 148 5.85 9.81 -13.85
CA ASN A 148 4.44 9.91 -13.53
C ASN A 148 4.13 9.40 -12.11
N PHE A 149 4.79 8.31 -11.72
CA PHE A 149 4.66 7.75 -10.38
C PHE A 149 5.12 8.72 -9.30
N PHE A 150 6.37 9.21 -9.36
CA PHE A 150 6.89 10.16 -8.37
C PHE A 150 6.13 11.47 -8.40
N HIS A 151 5.67 11.94 -9.56
CA HIS A 151 4.80 13.10 -9.65
C HIS A 151 3.48 12.89 -8.90
N SER A 152 2.83 11.74 -9.07
CA SER A 152 1.58 11.42 -8.35
C SER A 152 1.77 11.37 -6.82
N LEU A 153 2.95 10.94 -6.35
CA LEU A 153 3.25 10.85 -4.92
C LEU A 153 3.31 12.22 -4.23
N ARG A 154 3.53 13.33 -4.95
CA ARG A 154 3.53 14.68 -4.37
C ARG A 154 2.20 15.04 -3.72
N ARG A 155 1.09 14.43 -4.16
CA ARG A 155 -0.24 14.61 -3.58
C ARG A 155 -0.40 13.89 -2.23
N LYS A 156 0.52 13.00 -1.86
CA LYS A 156 0.50 12.27 -0.59
C LYS A 156 1.46 12.97 0.40
N PRO A 157 0.97 13.61 1.47
CA PRO A 157 1.80 14.44 2.35
C PRO A 157 3.02 13.70 2.94
N ASN A 158 2.86 12.43 3.28
CA ASN A 158 3.92 11.58 3.81
C ASN A 158 4.94 11.09 2.77
N MET A 159 4.72 11.37 1.49
CA MET A 159 5.59 10.98 0.37
C MET A 159 6.13 12.17 -0.41
N LYS A 160 5.62 13.38 -0.18
CA LYS A 160 5.99 14.57 -0.96
C LYS A 160 7.50 14.81 -0.97
N ASN A 161 8.16 14.74 0.18
CA ASN A 161 9.60 14.97 0.26
C ASN A 161 10.40 13.93 -0.55
N LEU A 162 10.04 12.64 -0.45
CA LEU A 162 10.67 11.61 -1.26
C LEU A 162 10.41 11.85 -2.75
N ALA A 163 9.18 12.21 -3.11
CA ALA A 163 8.80 12.50 -4.48
C ALA A 163 9.59 13.67 -5.08
N ASP A 164 9.74 14.77 -4.35
CA ASP A 164 10.51 15.93 -4.79
C ASP A 164 12.00 15.57 -4.92
N THR A 165 12.56 14.83 -3.96
CA THR A 165 13.93 14.31 -4.01
C THR A 165 14.15 13.43 -5.24
N MET A 166 13.24 12.49 -5.52
CA MET A 166 13.37 11.58 -6.67
C MET A 166 13.18 12.30 -8.00
N GLN A 167 12.28 13.28 -8.09
CA GLN A 167 12.13 14.10 -9.30
C GLN A 167 13.39 14.90 -9.60
N ARG A 168 13.98 15.54 -8.58
CA ARG A 168 15.28 16.20 -8.73
C ARG A 168 16.37 15.21 -9.14
N TYR A 169 16.47 14.07 -8.46
CA TYR A 169 17.46 13.05 -8.78
C TYR A 169 17.38 12.68 -10.27
N MET A 170 16.19 12.35 -10.76
CA MET A 170 15.99 12.00 -12.17
C MET A 170 16.43 13.12 -13.12
N VAL A 171 16.08 14.37 -12.85
CA VAL A 171 16.48 15.51 -13.70
C VAL A 171 17.99 15.71 -13.75
N LEU A 172 18.68 15.49 -12.63
CA LEU A 172 20.13 15.63 -12.53
C LEU A 172 20.89 14.41 -13.06
N ASP A 173 20.29 13.23 -13.03
CA ASP A 173 20.90 11.97 -13.44
C ASP A 173 21.06 11.86 -14.97
N SER A 174 20.09 12.34 -15.76
CA SER A 174 20.21 12.28 -17.22
C SER A 174 19.44 13.36 -17.99
N ALA A 175 19.92 13.67 -19.21
CA ALA A 175 19.25 14.59 -20.13
C ALA A 175 17.89 14.06 -20.64
N SER A 176 17.74 12.73 -20.76
CA SER A 176 16.47 12.08 -21.11
C SER A 176 15.43 12.35 -20.01
N SER A 177 15.78 12.04 -18.76
CA SER A 177 14.98 12.26 -17.57
C SER A 177 14.58 13.71 -17.40
N HIS A 178 15.49 14.65 -17.67
CA HIS A 178 15.17 16.08 -17.68
C HIS A 178 14.07 16.41 -18.69
N LYS A 179 14.16 15.92 -19.94
CA LYS A 179 13.13 16.16 -20.97
C LYS A 179 11.78 15.57 -20.58
N VAL A 180 11.76 14.33 -20.08
CA VAL A 180 10.52 13.64 -19.68
C VAL A 180 9.89 14.36 -18.47
N MET A 181 10.69 14.78 -17.50
CA MET A 181 10.22 15.52 -16.33
C MET A 181 9.63 16.88 -16.70
N ASN A 182 10.30 17.65 -17.57
CA ASN A 182 9.80 18.95 -18.02
C ASN A 182 8.43 18.83 -18.69
N ASN A 183 8.24 17.79 -19.52
CA ASN A 183 6.94 17.51 -20.12
C ASN A 183 5.88 17.17 -19.06
N ALA A 184 6.22 16.38 -18.05
CA ALA A 184 5.30 16.02 -16.97
C ALA A 184 4.89 17.24 -16.13
N TRP A 185 5.83 18.11 -15.76
CA TRP A 185 5.56 19.36 -15.06
C TRP A 185 4.70 20.32 -15.89
N PHE A 186 5.02 20.48 -17.17
CA PHE A 186 4.23 21.29 -18.10
C PHE A 186 2.78 20.78 -18.20
N ASN A 187 2.59 19.48 -18.43
CA ASN A 187 1.27 18.86 -18.53
C ASN A 187 0.47 18.95 -17.23
N SER A 188 1.16 18.94 -16.09
CA SER A 188 0.55 19.06 -14.76
C SER A 188 0.36 20.52 -14.32
N ARG A 189 0.75 21.49 -15.17
CA ARG A 189 0.68 22.94 -14.91
C ARG A 189 1.44 23.36 -13.64
N GLU A 190 2.57 22.71 -13.38
CA GLU A 190 3.47 23.12 -12.30
C GLU A 190 3.99 24.53 -12.57
N THR A 191 3.93 25.39 -11.56
CA THR A 191 4.43 26.76 -11.70
C THR A 191 5.97 26.75 -11.71
N PRO A 192 6.62 27.73 -12.36
CA PRO A 192 8.07 27.86 -12.28
C PRO A 192 8.60 27.91 -10.84
N MET A 193 7.84 28.55 -9.93
CA MET A 193 8.16 28.61 -8.51
C MET A 193 8.12 27.23 -7.83
N GLU A 194 7.14 26.41 -8.17
CA GLU A 194 7.05 25.06 -7.61
C GLU A 194 8.16 24.16 -8.17
N VAL A 195 8.46 24.24 -9.47
CA VAL A 195 9.60 23.54 -10.07
C VAL A 195 10.92 23.97 -9.42
N TRP A 196 11.10 25.27 -9.20
CA TRP A 196 12.25 25.83 -8.49
C TRP A 196 12.40 25.23 -7.08
N ASN A 197 11.30 25.06 -6.34
CA ASN A 197 11.27 24.44 -5.03
C ASN A 197 11.59 22.94 -5.08
N ILE A 198 11.03 22.19 -6.04
CA ILE A 198 11.31 20.76 -6.24
C ILE A 198 12.82 20.54 -6.46
N LEU A 199 13.43 21.41 -7.27
CA LEU A 199 14.86 21.39 -7.57
C LEU A 199 15.73 21.96 -6.44
N ARG A 200 15.15 22.55 -5.37
CA ARG A 200 15.80 23.32 -4.29
C ARG A 200 16.98 24.14 -4.82
N LEU A 201 16.72 24.94 -5.85
CA LEU A 201 17.73 25.83 -6.41
C LEU A 201 18.06 26.99 -5.46
N SER A 202 17.22 27.23 -4.44
CA SER A 202 17.50 28.17 -3.34
C SER A 202 18.66 27.74 -2.44
N ASP A 203 18.94 26.44 -2.33
CA ASP A 203 19.99 25.90 -1.44
C ASP A 203 21.38 25.92 -2.09
N GLN A 204 21.51 26.52 -3.28
CA GLN A 204 22.73 26.53 -4.10
C GLN A 204 23.34 27.94 -4.26
N GLN A 205 22.87 28.90 -3.47
CA GLN A 205 23.41 30.27 -3.35
C GLN A 205 24.15 30.44 -2.02
#